data_AF-A0A834CLV9-F1
#
_entry.id   AF-A0A834CLV9-F1
#
_cell.length_a   1.000
_cell.length_b   1.000
_cell.length_c   1.000
_cell.angle_alpha   90.00
_cell.angle_beta   90.00
_cell.angle_gamma   90.00
#
_symmetry.space_group_name_H-M   'P 1'
#
loop_
_entity.id
_entity.type
_entity.pdbx_description
1 polymer ?
#
loop_
_entity_poly.entity_id
_entity_poly.type
_entity_poly.pdbx_seq_one_letter_code
_entity_poly.pdbx_strand_id
1 'polypeptide(L)'
;MIPITELRYFADTQPAYRILKPWWDVFTDYISIVMLMIAVFGGTLQVTQDKMICLPCKWIVNKQCKIMPLPNTTAPYAPEPKGIQYDLDRHQYNYVDAVCYENKLHWFAKYFPYLVLLHTLIFLACSNFWFKFPRTSSKLEHFVSILLKCFDSPWTTRALSETVVEESDPKPVGKMNGSTDKKTSSVSEDVEASVPMLQRTMSRIEQGIVDRSDTGVLDKKEGEQAKALFEKVKKFRIHVEEGDIVYRLYIRQTIIKVIKFILIISYTAYYVQHIRFNVDCAVNIEKLTGYSMFQCAHPLATLFRILACFYISLVVVYGLICMYTLCWMLSRSLKRYSFESIREESSYSDIPDLKNDFAFMLHMIDQYDPLYSKRFAVFLSEVSENKLRQLNLNNEWTLEKLRQRNHQELSR
;
A
#
# COMPACT_ATOMS: atom_id res chain seq x y z
N MET A 1 2.58 28.77 14.41
CA MET A 1 1.84 27.50 14.18
C MET A 1 1.95 27.14 12.71
N ILE A 2 2.35 25.91 12.38
CA ILE A 2 2.27 25.42 10.99
C ILE A 2 0.85 24.87 10.81
N PRO A 3 0.05 25.37 9.85
CA PRO A 3 -1.32 24.91 9.66
C PRO A 3 -1.34 23.46 9.16
N ILE A 4 -1.99 22.58 9.93
CA ILE A 4 -2.13 21.14 9.63
C ILE A 4 -2.91 20.90 8.32
N THR A 5 -3.72 21.87 7.89
CA THR A 5 -4.48 21.85 6.63
C THR A 5 -3.59 21.76 5.38
N GLU A 6 -2.46 22.47 5.36
CA GLU A 6 -1.53 22.45 4.21
C GLU A 6 -0.82 21.09 4.08
N LEU A 7 -0.50 20.45 5.21
CA LEU A 7 0.04 19.10 5.23
C LEU A 7 -0.98 18.05 4.74
N ARG A 8 -2.28 18.31 4.95
CA ARG A 8 -3.37 17.44 4.47
C ARG A 8 -3.43 17.40 2.94
N TYR A 9 -3.12 18.50 2.25
CA TYR A 9 -3.04 18.54 0.78
C TYR A 9 -1.91 17.66 0.20
N PHE A 10 -0.88 17.34 0.98
CA PHE A 10 0.14 16.35 0.60
C PHE A 10 -0.29 14.90 0.86
N ALA A 11 -1.25 14.68 1.77
CA ALA A 11 -1.79 13.36 2.11
C ALA A 11 -3.03 12.98 1.27
N ASP A 12 -3.81 13.94 0.78
CA ASP A 12 -4.97 13.70 -0.08
C ASP A 12 -4.56 13.31 -1.50
N THR A 13 -4.29 12.01 -1.70
CA THR A 13 -4.40 11.37 -3.02
C THR A 13 -5.85 11.34 -3.48
N GLN A 14 -6.13 11.62 -4.76
CA GLN A 14 -7.50 11.51 -5.31
C GLN A 14 -8.13 10.16 -4.95
N PRO A 15 -9.46 10.12 -4.65
CA PRO A 15 -10.13 8.90 -4.19
C PRO A 15 -10.04 7.74 -5.18
N ALA A 16 -9.97 8.03 -6.48
CA ALA A 16 -9.82 7.05 -7.55
C ALA A 16 -8.51 6.21 -7.44
N TYR A 17 -7.44 6.78 -6.88
CA TYR A 17 -6.16 6.07 -6.71
C TYR A 17 -6.14 5.08 -5.54
N ARG A 18 -7.18 5.04 -4.69
CA ARG A 18 -7.24 4.08 -3.57
C ARG A 18 -7.19 2.62 -4.02
N ILE A 19 -7.77 2.32 -5.18
CA ILE A 19 -7.82 0.97 -5.78
C ILE A 19 -6.42 0.46 -6.18
N LEU A 20 -5.44 1.36 -6.34
CA LEU A 20 -4.06 1.03 -6.68
C LEU A 20 -3.11 1.01 -5.47
N LYS A 21 -3.62 1.20 -4.24
CA LYS A 21 -2.83 1.12 -3.00
C LYS A 21 -3.11 -0.23 -2.32
N PRO A 22 -2.17 -1.19 -2.36
CA PRO A 22 -2.29 -2.43 -1.61
C PRO A 22 -2.19 -2.15 -0.10
N TRP A 23 -2.51 -3.15 0.73
CA TRP A 23 -2.56 -3.01 2.18
C TRP A 23 -1.28 -2.44 2.81
N TRP A 24 -0.10 -2.73 2.24
CA TRP A 24 1.17 -2.20 2.72
C TRP A 24 1.31 -0.68 2.53
N ASP A 25 0.93 -0.15 1.36
CA ASP A 25 1.03 1.28 1.08
C ASP A 25 0.05 2.05 1.97
N VAL A 26 -1.19 1.55 2.10
CA VAL A 26 -2.21 2.07 3.03
C VAL A 26 -1.68 2.12 4.48
N PHE A 27 -1.05 1.04 4.95
CA PHE A 27 -0.49 1.01 6.31
C PHE A 27 0.70 1.98 6.47
N THR A 28 1.58 2.10 5.46
CA THR A 28 2.68 3.08 5.51
C THR A 28 2.21 4.54 5.50
N ASP A 29 1.09 4.85 4.85
CA ASP A 29 0.47 6.17 4.91
C ASP A 29 -0.04 6.47 6.34
N TYR A 30 -0.72 5.52 6.99
CA TYR A 30 -1.16 5.68 8.38
C TYR A 30 0.02 5.84 9.37
N ILE A 31 1.09 5.05 9.26
CA ILE A 31 2.30 5.25 10.08
C ILE A 31 2.86 6.66 9.84
N SER A 32 2.89 7.12 8.59
CA SER A 32 3.39 8.46 8.23
C SER A 32 2.58 9.59 8.88
N ILE A 33 1.26 9.44 8.99
CA ILE A 33 0.40 10.38 9.73
C ILE A 33 0.76 10.39 11.22
N VAL A 34 0.99 9.23 11.85
CA VAL A 34 1.40 9.16 13.27
C VAL A 34 2.79 9.76 13.49
N MET A 35 3.75 9.50 12.59
CA MET A 35 5.08 10.14 12.64
C MET A 35 4.98 11.67 12.51
N LEU A 36 4.06 12.18 11.67
CA LEU A 36 3.80 13.61 11.52
C LEU A 36 3.19 14.21 12.80
N MET A 37 2.27 13.50 13.46
CA MET A 37 1.69 13.93 14.74
C MET A 37 2.77 14.03 15.83
N ILE A 38 3.70 13.07 15.91
CA ILE A 38 4.84 13.13 16.84
C ILE A 38 5.73 14.35 16.55
N ALA A 39 6.02 14.61 15.28
CA ALA A 39 6.84 15.76 14.87
C ALA A 39 6.20 17.10 15.28
N VAL A 40 4.91 17.27 14.99
CA VAL A 40 4.16 18.50 15.31
C VAL A 40 4.00 18.67 16.82
N PHE A 41 3.71 17.59 17.56
CA PHE A 41 3.61 17.62 19.02
C PHE A 41 4.95 17.96 19.67
N GLY A 42 6.02 17.26 19.30
CA GLY A 42 7.36 17.50 19.80
C GLY A 42 7.86 18.92 19.48
N GLY A 43 7.62 19.41 18.26
CA GLY A 43 8.00 20.77 17.86
C GLY A 43 7.21 21.85 18.59
N THR A 44 5.91 21.61 18.85
CA THR A 44 5.07 22.53 19.62
C THR A 44 5.55 22.63 21.07
N LEU A 45 5.83 21.50 21.72
CA LEU A 45 6.40 21.48 23.06
C LEU A 45 7.77 22.15 23.10
N GLN A 46 8.59 21.94 22.08
CA GLN A 46 9.90 22.57 22.03
C GLN A 46 9.79 24.10 21.92
N VAL A 47 8.96 24.63 21.02
CA VAL A 47 8.79 26.08 20.86
C VAL A 47 8.14 26.73 22.09
N THR A 48 7.31 26.01 22.85
CA THR A 48 6.54 26.59 23.98
C THR A 48 7.16 26.38 25.36
N GLN A 49 7.91 25.29 25.57
CA GLN A 49 8.35 24.86 26.90
C GLN A 49 9.86 24.60 27.03
N ASP A 50 10.66 24.72 25.97
CA ASP A 50 12.10 24.39 26.00
C ASP A 50 12.93 25.44 26.75
N LYS A 51 12.86 25.33 28.07
CA LYS A 51 13.65 26.08 29.05
C LYS A 51 14.45 25.07 29.86
N MET A 52 15.76 25.03 29.60
CA MET A 52 16.70 24.38 30.49
C MET A 52 16.89 25.26 31.73
N ILE A 53 17.05 24.65 32.91
CA ILE A 53 17.22 25.36 34.18
C ILE A 53 18.61 25.02 34.73
N CYS A 54 19.48 26.01 34.83
CA CYS A 54 20.86 25.89 35.31
C CYS A 54 21.04 26.54 36.67
N LEU A 55 21.75 25.86 37.56
CA LEU A 55 22.17 26.38 38.87
C LEU A 55 23.70 26.35 38.98
N PRO A 56 24.33 27.40 39.55
CA PRO A 56 25.77 27.43 39.76
C PRO A 56 26.22 26.41 40.82
N CYS A 57 27.45 25.91 40.68
CA CYS A 57 28.04 24.98 41.62
C CYS A 57 29.17 25.64 42.42
N LYS A 58 29.00 25.70 43.75
CA LYS A 58 30.04 26.19 44.69
C LYS A 58 31.16 25.18 44.93
N TRP A 59 30.85 23.89 45.00
CA TRP A 59 31.82 22.81 45.25
C TRP A 59 32.17 22.10 43.94
N ILE A 60 33.32 22.46 43.38
CA ILE A 60 33.83 21.91 42.12
C ILE A 60 35.05 21.05 42.44
N VAL A 61 34.97 19.75 42.15
CA VAL A 61 36.10 18.81 42.31
C VAL A 61 36.25 18.04 41.01
N ASN A 62 37.44 18.06 40.41
CA ASN A 62 37.75 17.41 39.12
C ASN A 62 36.78 17.81 37.99
N LYS A 63 36.39 19.10 37.91
CA LYS A 63 35.39 19.64 36.96
C LYS A 63 34.00 19.00 37.05
N GLN A 64 33.67 18.38 38.18
CA GLN A 64 32.32 17.91 38.49
C GLN A 64 31.76 18.70 39.67
N CYS A 65 30.47 19.00 39.61
CA CYS A 65 29.72 19.50 40.76
C CYS A 65 29.58 18.38 41.78
N LYS A 66 30.08 18.59 43.01
CA LYS A 66 29.90 17.64 44.10
C LYS A 66 29.04 18.25 45.19
N ILE A 67 28.28 17.38 45.87
CA ILE A 67 27.58 17.75 47.10
C ILE A 67 28.63 18.23 48.11
N MET A 68 28.30 19.26 48.90
CA MET A 68 29.16 19.73 49.99
C MET A 68 29.58 18.52 50.85
N PRO A 69 30.89 18.30 51.09
CA PRO A 69 31.33 17.19 51.93
C PRO A 69 30.71 17.36 53.32
N LEU A 70 29.94 16.35 53.74
CA LEU A 70 29.34 16.34 55.07
C LEU A 70 30.49 16.41 56.10
N PRO A 71 30.47 17.37 57.05
CA PRO A 71 31.55 17.46 58.02
C PRO A 71 31.54 16.20 58.90
N ASN A 72 32.69 15.52 58.99
CA ASN A 72 32.90 14.44 59.95
C ASN A 72 32.89 15.03 61.36
N THR A 73 31.71 15.24 61.93
CA THR A 73 31.56 15.81 63.27
C THR A 73 30.65 14.94 64.11
N THR A 74 31.22 14.41 65.18
CA THR A 74 30.54 13.79 66.32
C THR A 74 29.80 14.87 67.15
N ALA A 75 28.93 15.62 66.49
CA ALA A 75 28.10 16.65 67.13
C ALA A 75 26.76 16.02 67.59
N PRO A 76 26.29 16.28 68.83
CA PRO A 76 25.05 15.66 69.34
C PRO A 76 23.76 16.11 68.63
N TYR A 77 23.82 17.18 67.84
CA TYR A 77 22.69 17.70 67.07
C TYR A 77 23.12 18.02 65.64
N ALA A 78 22.36 17.51 64.67
CA ALA A 78 22.51 17.94 63.28
C ALA A 78 22.01 19.39 63.13
N PRO A 79 22.78 20.30 62.50
CA PRO A 79 22.31 21.66 62.27
C PRO A 79 21.12 21.67 61.31
N GLU A 80 20.14 22.55 61.54
CA GLU A 80 19.00 22.71 60.65
C GLU A 80 19.46 23.07 59.22
N PRO A 81 18.87 22.46 58.18
CA PRO A 81 19.28 22.68 56.79
C PRO A 81 18.89 24.08 56.31
N LYS A 82 19.88 24.98 56.23
CA LYS A 82 19.73 26.31 55.59
C LYS A 82 19.89 26.20 54.08
N GLY A 83 19.10 26.97 53.33
CA GLY A 83 19.21 27.05 51.87
C GLY A 83 20.53 27.69 51.40
N ILE A 84 20.97 27.33 50.19
CA ILE A 84 22.21 27.87 49.61
C ILE A 84 21.92 29.22 48.94
N GLN A 85 22.54 30.29 49.44
CA GLN A 85 22.53 31.61 48.80
C GLN A 85 23.67 31.68 47.79
N TYR A 86 23.38 32.03 46.54
CA TYR A 86 24.36 32.11 45.43
C TYR A 86 24.64 33.54 44.96
N ASP A 87 23.81 34.50 45.37
CA ASP A 87 23.96 35.94 45.12
C ASP A 87 24.00 36.37 43.64
N LEU A 88 23.30 35.64 42.76
CA LEU A 88 23.00 36.07 41.38
C LEU A 88 21.59 36.65 41.26
N ASP A 89 21.44 37.61 40.34
CA ASP A 89 20.13 38.13 39.92
C ASP A 89 19.43 37.20 38.92
N ARG A 90 18.09 37.28 38.84
CA ARG A 90 17.25 36.48 37.95
C ARG A 90 17.61 36.65 36.47
N HIS A 91 18.06 37.82 36.03
CA HIS A 91 18.51 38.01 34.65
C HIS A 91 19.81 37.25 34.34
N GLN A 92 20.70 37.11 35.32
CA GLN A 92 21.94 36.33 35.15
C GLN A 92 21.63 34.83 35.01
N TYR A 93 20.68 34.28 35.77
CA TYR A 93 20.21 32.90 35.57
C TYR A 93 19.68 32.67 34.15
N ASN A 94 18.79 33.54 33.65
CA ASN A 94 18.25 33.42 32.29
C ASN A 94 19.37 33.47 31.21
N TYR A 95 20.43 34.25 31.43
CA TYR A 95 21.60 34.31 30.55
C TYR A 95 22.41 33.00 30.58
N VAL A 96 22.66 32.44 31.77
CA VAL A 96 23.33 31.13 31.94
C VAL A 96 22.52 30.03 31.24
N ASP A 97 21.21 29.98 31.47
CA ASP A 97 20.29 29.02 30.85
C ASP A 97 20.44 29.02 29.33
N ALA A 98 20.42 30.21 28.70
CA ALA A 98 20.59 30.37 27.26
C ALA A 98 21.99 29.96 26.75
N VAL A 99 23.06 30.38 27.44
CA VAL A 99 24.46 30.05 27.06
C VAL A 99 24.74 28.55 27.19
N CYS A 100 24.24 27.92 28.25
CA CYS A 100 24.38 26.48 28.48
C CYS A 100 23.51 25.68 27.50
N TYR A 101 22.27 26.13 27.23
CA TYR A 101 21.42 25.52 26.22
C TYR A 101 22.13 25.55 24.87
N GLU A 102 22.70 26.69 24.48
CA GLU A 102 23.28 26.79 23.15
C GLU A 102 24.59 26.00 22.99
N ASN A 103 25.51 26.08 23.96
CA ASN A 103 26.85 25.51 23.83
C ASN A 103 27.01 24.06 24.33
N LYS A 104 26.12 23.54 25.17
CA LYS A 104 26.30 22.23 25.84
C LYS A 104 25.19 21.22 25.57
N LEU A 105 23.96 21.65 25.29
CA LEU A 105 22.89 20.72 24.98
C LEU A 105 23.13 20.07 23.60
N HIS A 106 23.08 18.74 23.56
CA HIS A 106 23.38 17.99 22.34
C HIS A 106 22.38 18.34 21.22
N TRP A 107 22.89 18.65 20.02
CA TRP A 107 22.10 19.13 18.87
C TRP A 107 20.92 18.23 18.52
N PHE A 108 21.05 16.89 18.67
CA PHE A 108 19.95 15.97 18.43
C PHE A 108 18.72 16.26 19.31
N ALA A 109 18.90 16.62 20.59
CA ALA A 109 17.78 16.97 21.46
C ALA A 109 17.10 18.28 21.01
N LYS A 110 17.88 19.25 20.53
CA LYS A 110 17.37 20.53 19.98
C LYS A 110 16.67 20.41 18.62
N TYR A 111 17.03 19.42 17.81
CA TYR A 111 16.53 19.33 16.43
C TYR A 111 15.65 18.09 16.17
N PHE A 112 15.48 17.21 17.16
CA PHE A 112 14.72 15.95 17.02
C PHE A 112 13.35 16.12 16.35
N PRO A 113 12.43 17.01 16.79
CA PRO A 113 11.12 17.10 16.17
C PRO A 113 11.16 17.58 14.71
N TYR A 114 12.09 18.49 14.39
CA TYR A 114 12.31 18.99 13.03
C TYR A 114 12.91 17.92 12.11
N LEU A 115 13.80 17.06 12.63
CA LEU A 115 14.32 15.90 11.91
C LEU A 115 13.23 14.87 11.64
N VAL A 116 12.37 14.58 12.62
CA VAL A 116 11.20 13.69 12.44
C VAL A 116 10.24 14.25 11.39
N LEU A 117 9.98 15.57 11.41
CA LEU A 117 9.17 16.25 10.38
C LEU A 117 9.78 16.06 8.99
N LEU A 118 11.07 16.36 8.83
CA LEU A 118 11.78 16.23 7.55
C LEU A 118 11.75 14.78 7.02
N HIS A 119 12.01 13.79 7.87
CA HIS A 119 11.95 12.38 7.46
C HIS A 119 10.55 11.93 7.08
N THR A 120 9.53 12.39 7.80
CA THR A 120 8.13 12.09 7.49
C THR A 120 7.71 12.71 6.15
N LEU A 121 8.10 13.96 5.88
CA LEU A 121 7.87 14.62 4.60
C LEU A 121 8.58 13.91 3.44
N ILE A 122 9.81 13.42 3.65
CA ILE A 122 10.53 12.62 2.65
C ILE A 122 9.79 11.32 2.36
N PHE A 123 9.33 10.58 3.39
CA PHE A 123 8.56 9.35 3.19
C PHE A 123 7.24 9.60 2.44
N LEU A 124 6.48 10.64 2.83
CA LEU A 124 5.24 11.05 2.15
C LEU A 124 5.49 11.45 0.69
N ALA A 125 6.55 12.23 0.42
CA ALA A 125 6.92 12.62 -0.94
C ALA A 125 7.32 11.40 -1.79
N CYS A 126 8.12 10.48 -1.24
CA CYS A 126 8.51 9.25 -1.93
C CYS A 126 7.32 8.30 -2.17
N SER A 127 6.37 8.17 -1.25
CA SER A 127 5.14 7.38 -1.46
C SER A 127 4.24 7.95 -2.55
N ASN A 128 4.13 9.27 -2.65
CA ASN A 128 3.21 9.94 -3.58
C ASN A 128 3.84 10.34 -4.92
N PHE A 129 5.15 10.14 -5.10
CA PHE A 129 5.88 10.56 -6.30
C PHE A 129 5.32 9.91 -7.58
N TRP A 130 5.06 8.60 -7.57
CA TRP A 130 4.53 7.87 -8.73
C TRP A 130 3.10 8.30 -9.13
N PHE A 131 2.29 8.79 -8.17
CA PHE A 131 0.97 9.37 -8.45
C PHE A 131 1.03 10.81 -8.97
N LYS A 132 2.01 11.62 -8.56
CA LYS A 132 2.13 13.03 -8.97
C LYS A 132 2.99 13.24 -10.23
N PHE A 133 3.83 12.29 -10.61
CA PHE A 133 4.71 12.43 -11.77
C PHE A 133 3.90 12.31 -13.10
N PRO A 134 3.87 13.33 -13.99
CA PRO A 134 2.92 13.37 -15.10
C PRO A 134 2.95 12.17 -16.06
N ARG A 135 4.14 11.62 -16.34
CA ARG A 135 4.30 10.46 -17.25
C ARG A 135 3.74 9.16 -16.68
N THR A 136 3.65 9.01 -15.36
CA THR A 136 3.03 7.83 -14.73
C THR A 136 1.58 8.11 -14.38
N SER A 137 1.28 9.27 -13.77
CA SER A 137 -0.08 9.73 -13.46
C SER A 137 -1.05 9.54 -14.63
N SER A 138 -0.70 10.02 -15.84
CA SER A 138 -1.55 9.87 -17.03
C SER A 138 -1.84 8.40 -17.39
N LYS A 139 -0.87 7.48 -17.24
CA LYS A 139 -1.09 6.04 -17.42
C LYS A 139 -2.01 5.46 -16.34
N LEU A 140 -1.81 5.85 -15.08
CA LEU A 140 -2.61 5.39 -13.93
C LEU A 140 -4.06 5.87 -14.02
N GLU A 141 -4.30 7.13 -14.36
CA GLU A 141 -5.66 7.70 -14.50
C GLU A 141 -6.43 7.03 -15.62
N HIS A 142 -5.77 6.82 -16.78
CA HIS A 142 -6.39 6.13 -17.90
C HIS A 142 -6.70 4.66 -17.55
N PHE A 143 -5.78 3.99 -16.83
CA PHE A 143 -6.00 2.64 -16.34
C PHE A 143 -7.20 2.55 -15.38
N VAL A 144 -7.25 3.40 -14.36
CA VAL A 144 -8.36 3.46 -13.39
C VAL A 144 -9.68 3.80 -14.08
N SER A 145 -9.68 4.74 -15.04
CA SER A 145 -10.90 5.11 -15.77
C SER A 145 -11.43 3.95 -16.63
N ILE A 146 -10.56 3.14 -17.22
CA ILE A 146 -10.96 1.91 -17.92
C ILE A 146 -11.44 0.86 -16.91
N LEU A 147 -10.67 0.59 -15.85
CA LEU A 147 -10.96 -0.43 -14.85
C LEU A 147 -12.34 -0.23 -14.21
N LEU A 148 -12.67 1.00 -13.82
CA LEU A 148 -13.98 1.35 -13.27
C LEU A 148 -15.10 1.13 -14.29
N LYS A 149 -14.92 1.54 -15.56
CA LYS A 149 -15.89 1.28 -16.63
C LYS A 149 -16.05 -0.19 -16.95
N CYS A 150 -15.00 -0.99 -16.80
CA CYS A 150 -15.08 -2.45 -16.89
C CYS A 150 -15.88 -3.02 -15.71
N PHE A 151 -15.62 -2.55 -14.49
CA PHE A 151 -16.32 -3.01 -13.29
C PHE A 151 -17.82 -2.68 -13.31
N ASP A 152 -18.20 -1.49 -13.77
CA ASP A 152 -19.58 -1.02 -13.85
C ASP A 152 -20.36 -1.58 -15.06
N SER A 153 -19.70 -2.23 -16.03
CA SER A 153 -20.34 -2.68 -17.26
C SER A 153 -21.25 -3.91 -17.02
N PRO A 154 -22.57 -3.83 -17.33
CA PRO A 154 -23.50 -4.95 -17.17
C PRO A 154 -23.09 -6.22 -17.92
N TRP A 155 -22.38 -6.05 -19.05
CA TRP A 155 -21.81 -7.13 -19.85
C TRP A 155 -20.90 -8.06 -19.04
N THR A 156 -20.11 -7.55 -18.08
CA THR A 156 -19.22 -8.39 -17.27
C THR A 156 -19.99 -9.35 -16.37
N THR A 157 -21.01 -8.85 -15.70
CA THR A 157 -21.87 -9.66 -14.83
C THR A 157 -22.54 -10.78 -15.62
N ARG A 158 -23.01 -10.48 -16.85
CA ARG A 158 -23.56 -11.48 -17.76
C ARG A 158 -22.52 -12.54 -18.14
N ALA A 159 -21.38 -12.13 -18.71
CA ALA A 159 -20.35 -13.03 -19.20
C ALA A 159 -19.76 -13.93 -18.09
N LEU A 160 -19.64 -13.42 -16.86
CA LEU A 160 -19.25 -14.21 -15.69
C LEU A 160 -20.36 -15.15 -15.21
N SER A 161 -21.63 -14.74 -15.28
CA SER A 161 -22.76 -15.61 -14.93
C SER A 161 -22.90 -16.77 -15.90
N GLU A 162 -22.65 -16.55 -17.19
CA GLU A 162 -22.67 -17.61 -18.21
C GLU A 162 -21.61 -18.68 -17.93
N THR A 163 -20.39 -18.30 -17.52
CA THR A 163 -19.35 -19.28 -17.15
C THR A 163 -19.64 -20.05 -15.86
N VAL A 164 -20.23 -19.40 -14.84
CA VAL A 164 -20.62 -20.10 -13.60
C VAL A 164 -21.78 -21.07 -13.85
N VAL A 165 -22.69 -20.73 -14.78
CA VAL A 165 -23.77 -21.65 -15.19
C VAL A 165 -23.22 -22.83 -15.99
N GLU A 166 -22.28 -22.60 -16.93
CA GLU A 166 -21.57 -23.66 -17.68
C GLU A 166 -20.86 -24.67 -16.74
N GLU A 167 -20.28 -24.21 -15.62
CA GLU A 167 -19.64 -25.09 -14.63
C GLU A 167 -20.66 -25.84 -13.74
N SER A 168 -21.84 -25.24 -13.51
CA SER A 168 -22.86 -25.78 -12.61
C SER A 168 -23.71 -26.93 -13.20
N ASP A 169 -23.67 -27.15 -14.52
CA ASP A 169 -24.39 -28.25 -15.19
C ASP A 169 -23.61 -29.59 -15.01
N PRO A 170 -24.04 -30.51 -14.11
CA PRO A 170 -23.27 -31.71 -13.81
C PRO A 170 -23.42 -32.74 -14.93
N LYS A 171 -22.32 -33.31 -15.40
CA LYS A 171 -22.35 -34.49 -16.29
C LYS A 171 -23.25 -35.57 -15.67
N PRO A 172 -24.29 -36.07 -16.37
CA PRO A 172 -25.18 -37.07 -15.81
C PRO A 172 -24.49 -38.44 -15.74
N VAL A 173 -23.84 -38.72 -14.61
CA VAL A 173 -23.46 -40.09 -14.25
C VAL A 173 -24.74 -40.85 -13.90
N GLY A 174 -25.01 -41.92 -14.64
CA GLY A 174 -26.26 -42.66 -14.54
C GLY A 174 -26.48 -43.31 -13.17
N LYS A 175 -27.74 -43.29 -12.71
CA LYS A 175 -28.28 -44.22 -11.70
C LYS A 175 -28.16 -45.67 -12.25
N MET A 176 -28.17 -46.75 -11.47
CA MET A 176 -28.84 -46.95 -10.17
C MET A 176 -28.34 -48.22 -9.42
N ASN A 177 -28.50 -48.23 -8.09
CA ASN A 177 -28.67 -49.39 -7.19
C ASN A 177 -27.55 -50.42 -6.94
N GLY A 178 -27.45 -50.84 -5.66
CA GLY A 178 -27.46 -52.28 -5.33
C GLY A 178 -26.33 -52.79 -4.42
N SER A 179 -26.61 -52.85 -3.12
CA SER A 179 -25.76 -53.44 -2.07
C SER A 179 -25.39 -54.94 -2.25
N THR A 180 -24.31 -55.33 -1.56
CA THR A 180 -23.99 -56.65 -0.93
C THR A 180 -23.36 -57.79 -1.74
N ASP A 181 -22.33 -58.39 -1.12
CA ASP A 181 -21.48 -59.47 -1.61
C ASP A 181 -22.16 -60.82 -1.89
N LYS A 182 -21.65 -61.57 -2.88
CA LYS A 182 -21.49 -63.03 -2.78
C LYS A 182 -20.46 -63.61 -3.77
N LYS A 183 -20.06 -64.85 -3.48
CA LYS A 183 -18.87 -65.58 -3.99
C LYS A 183 -19.14 -66.46 -5.22
N THR A 184 -18.04 -66.83 -5.90
CA THR A 184 -17.75 -68.09 -6.64
C THR A 184 -18.35 -68.44 -8.02
N SER A 185 -17.45 -68.91 -8.91
CA SER A 185 -17.62 -69.87 -10.06
C SER A 185 -18.54 -69.50 -11.24
N SER A 186 -18.37 -69.95 -12.50
CA SER A 186 -17.27 -70.59 -13.29
C SER A 186 -17.80 -70.91 -14.72
N VAL A 187 -16.97 -70.90 -15.78
CA VAL A 187 -17.22 -71.56 -17.12
C VAL A 187 -18.38 -70.97 -17.98
N SER A 188 -18.47 -71.05 -19.32
CA SER A 188 -17.54 -71.00 -20.49
C SER A 188 -18.38 -70.88 -21.79
N GLU A 189 -17.78 -70.46 -22.92
CA GLU A 189 -18.28 -70.68 -24.33
C GLU A 189 -19.64 -70.00 -24.71
N ASP A 190 -20.01 -69.68 -25.96
CA ASP A 190 -19.27 -69.44 -27.20
C ASP A 190 -20.07 -68.53 -28.18
N VAL A 191 -19.38 -68.05 -29.22
CA VAL A 191 -19.79 -67.51 -30.54
C VAL A 191 -21.28 -67.60 -30.98
N GLU A 192 -21.89 -66.48 -31.45
CA GLU A 192 -22.39 -66.35 -32.85
C GLU A 192 -22.69 -64.89 -33.28
N ALA A 193 -22.77 -64.66 -34.60
CA ALA A 193 -22.79 -63.34 -35.23
C ALA A 193 -24.16 -62.93 -35.79
N SER A 194 -24.45 -61.62 -35.83
CA SER A 194 -25.46 -61.04 -36.72
C SER A 194 -25.16 -59.57 -37.07
N VAL A 195 -25.53 -59.19 -38.30
CA VAL A 195 -25.26 -57.93 -39.03
C VAL A 195 -26.52 -57.64 -39.87
N PRO A 196 -26.87 -56.42 -40.34
CA PRO A 196 -26.40 -55.05 -40.06
C PRO A 196 -27.52 -54.09 -39.55
N MET A 197 -27.21 -52.82 -39.26
CA MET A 197 -27.86 -51.69 -39.96
C MET A 197 -27.15 -50.34 -39.82
N LEU A 198 -27.45 -49.49 -40.80
CA LEU A 198 -26.80 -48.23 -41.14
C LEU A 198 -27.41 -47.05 -40.36
N GLN A 199 -26.62 -46.32 -39.55
CA GLN A 199 -27.03 -44.98 -39.09
C GLN A 199 -25.87 -43.97 -39.02
N ARG A 200 -25.74 -43.25 -40.14
CA ARG A 200 -25.13 -41.92 -40.33
C ARG A 200 -24.87 -41.13 -39.04
N THR A 201 -23.60 -40.93 -38.71
CA THR A 201 -23.14 -39.95 -37.72
C THR A 201 -23.38 -38.53 -38.26
N MET A 202 -24.46 -37.87 -37.82
CA MET A 202 -24.73 -36.46 -38.07
C MET A 202 -24.84 -35.72 -36.73
N SER A 203 -23.85 -34.86 -36.47
CA SER A 203 -23.87 -33.66 -35.63
C SER A 203 -25.00 -33.48 -34.59
N ARG A 204 -25.01 -34.26 -33.51
CA ARG A 204 -25.80 -33.94 -32.30
C ARG A 204 -25.11 -32.90 -31.38
N ILE A 205 -24.51 -31.87 -31.98
CA ILE A 205 -23.78 -30.78 -31.29
C ILE A 205 -24.49 -29.43 -31.47
N GLU A 206 -25.28 -29.23 -32.53
CA GLU A 206 -25.91 -27.92 -32.81
C GLU A 206 -27.14 -27.61 -31.94
N GLN A 207 -27.73 -28.60 -31.26
CA GLN A 207 -28.90 -28.38 -30.38
C GLN A 207 -28.56 -27.86 -28.98
N GLY A 208 -27.27 -27.79 -28.60
CA GLY A 208 -26.86 -27.21 -27.31
C GLY A 208 -26.81 -25.67 -27.27
N ILE A 209 -26.89 -25.01 -28.43
CA ILE A 209 -26.67 -23.55 -28.57
C ILE A 209 -28.00 -22.77 -28.68
N VAL A 210 -29.11 -23.44 -29.00
CA VAL A 210 -30.34 -22.78 -29.49
C VAL A 210 -31.31 -22.36 -28.37
N ASP A 211 -31.29 -23.01 -27.20
CA ASP A 211 -32.36 -22.89 -26.18
C ASP A 211 -32.02 -22.00 -24.95
N ARG A 212 -31.00 -21.14 -25.02
CA ARG A 212 -30.52 -20.33 -23.87
C ARG A 212 -30.39 -18.82 -24.13
N SER A 213 -31.11 -18.26 -25.10
CA SER A 213 -31.12 -16.81 -25.39
C SER A 213 -32.06 -15.94 -24.53
N ASP A 214 -32.93 -16.54 -23.72
CA ASP A 214 -34.08 -15.83 -23.13
C ASP A 214 -33.83 -15.13 -21.78
N THR A 215 -32.59 -15.09 -21.30
CA THR A 215 -32.21 -14.23 -20.16
C THR A 215 -31.78 -12.84 -20.63
N GLY A 216 -32.76 -11.93 -20.65
CA GLY A 216 -32.58 -10.47 -20.71
C GLY A 216 -31.78 -9.96 -21.91
N VAL A 217 -32.46 -9.52 -22.97
CA VAL A 217 -31.81 -8.84 -24.10
C VAL A 217 -30.99 -7.66 -23.58
N LEU A 218 -29.66 -7.73 -23.75
CA LEU A 218 -28.77 -6.62 -23.46
C LEU A 218 -29.19 -5.44 -24.35
N ASP A 219 -29.51 -4.28 -23.76
CA ASP A 219 -29.99 -3.14 -24.55
C ASP A 219 -28.94 -2.77 -25.60
N LYS A 220 -29.38 -2.36 -26.79
CA LYS A 220 -28.49 -2.06 -27.92
C LYS A 220 -27.39 -1.08 -27.51
N LYS A 221 -27.77 -0.10 -26.67
CA LYS A 221 -26.89 0.90 -26.07
C LYS A 221 -25.79 0.30 -25.19
N GLU A 222 -26.09 -0.70 -24.38
CA GLU A 222 -25.12 -1.40 -23.52
C GLU A 222 -24.16 -2.25 -24.37
N GLY A 223 -24.66 -2.88 -25.43
CA GLY A 223 -23.84 -3.65 -26.38
C GLY A 223 -22.86 -2.79 -27.17
N GLU A 224 -23.28 -1.59 -27.60
CA GLU A 224 -22.42 -0.59 -28.22
C GLU A 224 -21.39 -0.01 -27.22
N GLN A 225 -21.79 0.24 -25.97
CA GLN A 225 -20.88 0.69 -24.90
C GLN A 225 -19.81 -0.35 -24.56
N ALA A 226 -20.19 -1.62 -24.45
CA ALA A 226 -19.25 -2.71 -24.22
C ALA A 226 -18.26 -2.86 -25.38
N LYS A 227 -18.73 -2.80 -26.64
CA LYS A 227 -17.85 -2.82 -27.84
C LYS A 227 -16.83 -1.67 -27.81
N ALA A 228 -17.28 -0.44 -27.53
CA ALA A 228 -16.40 0.71 -27.42
C ALA A 228 -15.40 0.60 -26.24
N LEU A 229 -15.69 -0.22 -25.23
CA LEU A 229 -14.79 -0.51 -24.12
C LEU A 229 -13.73 -1.55 -24.51
N PHE A 230 -14.08 -2.62 -25.23
CA PHE A 230 -13.11 -3.57 -25.81
C PHE A 230 -12.06 -2.86 -26.69
N GLU A 231 -12.49 -1.98 -27.61
CA GLU A 231 -11.59 -1.20 -28.46
C GLU A 231 -10.63 -0.30 -27.64
N LYS A 232 -11.13 0.33 -26.57
CA LYS A 232 -10.33 1.15 -25.65
C LYS A 232 -9.33 0.30 -24.86
N VAL A 233 -9.74 -0.86 -24.34
CA VAL A 233 -8.86 -1.80 -23.62
C VAL A 233 -7.72 -2.27 -24.53
N LYS A 234 -8.02 -2.68 -25.77
CA LYS A 234 -6.99 -3.08 -26.76
C LYS A 234 -6.01 -1.96 -27.06
N LYS A 235 -6.49 -0.74 -27.35
CA LYS A 235 -5.64 0.41 -27.64
C LYS A 235 -4.79 0.82 -26.44
N PHE A 236 -5.36 0.78 -25.23
CA PHE A 236 -4.66 1.10 -23.99
C PHE A 236 -3.57 0.07 -23.65
N ARG A 237 -3.86 -1.23 -23.82
CA ARG A 237 -2.90 -2.31 -23.61
C ARG A 237 -1.62 -2.05 -24.40
N ILE A 238 -1.72 -1.86 -25.72
CA ILE A 238 -0.56 -1.63 -26.60
C ILE A 238 0.25 -0.43 -26.11
N HIS A 239 -0.42 0.71 -25.86
CA HIS A 239 0.24 1.94 -25.41
C HIS A 239 0.97 1.81 -24.06
N VAL A 240 0.48 0.96 -23.15
CA VAL A 240 1.12 0.75 -21.85
C VAL A 240 2.18 -0.32 -21.88
N GLU A 241 1.96 -1.42 -22.62
CA GLU A 241 2.85 -2.58 -22.73
C GLU A 241 4.21 -2.20 -23.37
N GLU A 242 4.27 -1.15 -24.18
CA GLU A 242 5.50 -0.54 -24.69
C GLU A 242 6.41 0.09 -23.61
N GLY A 243 5.89 0.37 -22.41
CA GLY A 243 6.64 1.04 -21.33
C GLY A 243 6.82 0.22 -20.05
N ASP A 244 7.91 0.51 -19.35
CA ASP A 244 8.27 0.00 -18.01
C ASP A 244 8.59 1.15 -17.03
N ILE A 245 7.97 2.32 -17.21
CA ILE A 245 8.25 3.53 -16.42
C ILE A 245 7.60 3.43 -15.04
N VAL A 246 6.36 2.97 -14.96
CA VAL A 246 5.61 2.83 -13.69
C VAL A 246 6.33 1.83 -12.79
N TYR A 247 6.65 0.65 -13.33
CA TYR A 247 7.39 -0.40 -12.62
C TYR A 247 8.76 0.09 -12.12
N ARG A 248 9.55 0.76 -12.97
CA ARG A 248 10.88 1.26 -12.57
C ARG A 248 10.81 2.36 -11.52
N LEU A 249 9.82 3.26 -11.57
CA LEU A 249 9.64 4.27 -10.52
C LEU A 249 9.21 3.63 -9.20
N TYR A 250 8.30 2.66 -9.23
CA TYR A 250 7.83 1.98 -8.02
C TYR A 250 8.94 1.15 -7.32
N ILE A 251 9.82 0.49 -8.08
CA ILE A 251 11.01 -0.15 -7.49
C ILE A 251 12.00 0.89 -6.95
N ARG A 252 12.32 1.94 -7.72
CA ARG A 252 13.27 2.97 -7.28
C ARG A 252 12.83 3.69 -6.01
N GLN A 253 11.54 4.05 -5.88
CA GLN A 253 11.03 4.68 -4.67
C GLN A 253 11.13 3.74 -3.45
N THR A 254 10.87 2.44 -3.61
CA THR A 254 10.95 1.47 -2.51
C THR A 254 12.40 1.22 -2.07
N ILE A 255 13.34 1.11 -3.01
CA ILE A 255 14.78 1.05 -2.69
C ILE A 255 15.22 2.30 -1.92
N ILE A 256 14.79 3.50 -2.34
CA ILE A 256 15.09 4.76 -1.64
C ILE A 256 14.46 4.79 -0.25
N LYS A 257 13.21 4.33 -0.08
CA LYS A 257 12.55 4.18 1.24
C LYS A 257 13.36 3.28 2.17
N VAL A 258 13.81 2.11 1.69
CA VAL A 258 14.62 1.15 2.47
C VAL A 258 15.98 1.73 2.86
N ILE A 259 16.69 2.39 1.95
CA ILE A 259 17.97 3.06 2.27
C ILE A 259 17.75 4.17 3.32
N LYS A 260 16.71 4.99 3.17
CA LYS A 260 16.35 6.03 4.15
C LYS A 260 16.00 5.44 5.51
N PHE A 261 15.24 4.34 5.55
CA PHE A 261 14.91 3.61 6.78
C PHE A 261 16.18 3.16 7.53
N ILE A 262 17.12 2.49 6.85
CA ILE A 262 18.36 2.00 7.45
C ILE A 262 19.17 3.16 8.05
N LEU A 263 19.34 4.24 7.29
CA LEU A 263 20.02 5.45 7.77
C LEU A 263 19.33 6.05 9.00
N ILE A 264 17.99 6.18 8.98
CA ILE A 264 17.24 6.78 10.09
C ILE A 264 17.40 5.96 11.37
N ILE A 265 17.25 4.63 11.31
CA ILE A 265 17.46 3.77 12.48
C ILE A 265 18.89 3.88 13.00
N SER A 266 19.91 3.80 12.13
CA SER A 266 21.31 3.80 12.58
C SER A 266 21.68 5.11 13.30
N TYR A 267 21.28 6.26 12.78
CA TYR A 267 21.62 7.55 13.41
C TYR A 267 20.76 7.83 14.66
N THR A 268 19.44 7.56 14.62
CA THR A 268 18.55 7.85 15.78
C THR A 268 18.86 6.95 16.98
N ALA A 269 19.10 5.65 16.77
CA ALA A 269 19.42 4.72 17.84
C ALA A 269 20.75 5.05 18.54
N TYR A 270 21.70 5.66 17.81
CA TYR A 270 22.95 6.17 18.38
C TYR A 270 22.69 7.44 19.22
N TYR A 271 22.08 8.47 18.64
CA TYR A 271 21.95 9.76 19.36
C TYR A 271 20.90 9.78 20.47
N VAL A 272 19.93 8.87 20.50
CA VAL A 272 18.95 8.82 21.62
C VAL A 272 19.62 8.54 22.97
N GLN A 273 20.79 7.87 22.98
CA GLN A 273 21.58 7.61 24.19
C GLN A 273 22.23 8.88 24.78
N HIS A 274 22.38 9.93 23.98
CA HIS A 274 22.93 11.22 24.40
C HIS A 274 21.88 12.14 25.03
N ILE A 275 20.58 11.81 24.98
CA ILE A 275 19.52 12.57 25.64
C ILE A 275 19.53 12.25 27.15
N ARG A 276 19.94 13.23 27.96
CA ARG A 276 20.04 13.13 29.43
C ARG A 276 19.32 14.29 30.11
N PHE A 277 18.72 14.01 31.28
CA PHE A 277 18.02 15.01 32.08
C PHE A 277 18.97 16.01 32.75
N ASN A 278 20.09 15.52 33.30
CA ASN A 278 21.14 16.38 33.89
C ASN A 278 22.28 16.57 32.88
N VAL A 279 22.73 17.82 32.72
CA VAL A 279 23.84 18.23 31.86
C VAL A 279 24.78 19.14 32.64
N ASP A 280 26.06 18.78 32.72
CA ASP A 280 27.10 19.61 33.34
C ASP A 280 27.58 20.69 32.35
N CYS A 281 27.40 21.95 32.71
CA CYS A 281 27.76 23.10 31.89
C CYS A 281 29.04 23.79 32.40
N ALA A 282 30.17 23.43 31.79
CA ALA A 282 31.46 24.10 31.98
C ALA A 282 31.65 25.22 30.93
N VAL A 283 31.49 26.49 31.31
CA VAL A 283 31.52 27.66 30.40
C VAL A 283 32.25 28.85 31.02
N ASN A 284 33.07 29.53 30.21
CA ASN A 284 33.96 30.61 30.66
C ASN A 284 33.23 31.96 30.81
N ILE A 285 32.18 32.01 31.65
CA ILE A 285 31.37 33.22 31.92
C ILE A 285 31.60 33.84 33.31
N GLU A 286 32.64 33.38 34.02
CA GLU A 286 33.05 33.83 35.36
C GLU A 286 33.09 35.35 35.52
N LYS A 287 33.54 36.08 34.49
CA LYS A 287 33.63 37.55 34.51
C LYS A 287 32.29 38.28 34.62
N LEU A 288 31.18 37.61 34.30
CA LEU A 288 29.83 38.17 34.33
C LEU A 288 28.98 37.61 35.49
N THR A 289 29.19 36.35 35.87
CA THR A 289 28.34 35.63 36.82
C THR A 289 29.06 35.18 38.09
N GLY A 290 30.40 35.22 38.14
CA GLY A 290 31.21 34.77 39.27
C GLY A 290 31.44 33.25 39.37
N TYR A 291 30.80 32.43 38.53
CA TYR A 291 30.89 30.96 38.57
C TYR A 291 31.33 30.36 37.23
N SER A 292 32.04 29.23 37.30
CA SER A 292 32.65 28.54 36.15
C SER A 292 31.95 27.24 35.73
N MET A 293 31.18 26.65 36.65
CA MET A 293 30.47 25.39 36.49
C MET A 293 29.02 25.56 36.93
N PHE A 294 28.10 25.10 36.07
CA PHE A 294 26.67 25.08 36.32
C PHE A 294 26.13 23.68 36.08
N GLN A 295 25.22 23.23 36.94
CA GLN A 295 24.50 21.97 36.74
C GLN A 295 23.11 22.31 36.21
N CYS A 296 22.79 21.78 35.03
CA CYS A 296 21.57 22.10 34.30
C CYS A 296 20.63 20.90 34.22
N ALA A 297 19.34 21.15 34.47
CA ALA A 297 18.25 20.19 34.26
C ALA A 297 17.49 20.53 32.97
N HIS A 298 17.27 19.55 32.11
CA HIS A 298 16.44 19.64 30.90
C HIS A 298 15.15 18.81 31.10
N PRO A 299 14.03 19.42 31.51
CA PRO A 299 12.82 18.67 31.86
C PRO A 299 12.24 17.86 30.69
N LEU A 300 12.38 18.36 29.46
CA LEU A 300 11.89 17.70 28.25
C LEU A 300 12.74 16.50 27.83
N ALA A 301 13.95 16.30 28.38
CA ALA A 301 14.82 15.17 27.99
C ALA A 301 14.12 13.80 28.16
N THR A 302 13.41 13.60 29.27
CA THR A 302 12.68 12.36 29.54
C THR A 302 11.55 12.16 28.52
N LEU A 303 10.80 13.21 28.20
CA LEU A 303 9.73 13.15 27.23
C LEU A 303 10.26 12.90 25.81
N PHE A 304 11.29 13.64 25.37
CA PHE A 304 11.90 13.43 24.06
C PHE A 304 12.55 12.06 23.94
N ARG A 305 13.10 11.48 25.02
CA ARG A 305 13.57 10.10 25.02
C ARG A 305 12.42 9.10 24.80
N ILE A 306 11.26 9.29 25.44
CA ILE A 306 10.06 8.46 25.21
C ILE A 306 9.56 8.61 23.76
N LEU A 307 9.43 9.85 23.27
CA LEU A 307 9.00 10.14 21.90
C LEU A 307 9.98 9.59 20.84
N ALA A 308 11.29 9.65 21.11
CA ALA A 308 12.32 9.08 20.24
C ALA A 308 12.27 7.55 20.23
N CYS A 309 12.11 6.89 21.38
CA CYS A 309 11.90 5.44 21.43
C CYS A 309 10.64 5.02 20.66
N PHE A 310 9.53 5.74 20.83
CA PHE A 310 8.28 5.46 20.11
C PHE A 310 8.42 5.69 18.60
N TYR A 311 9.10 6.77 18.19
CA TYR A 311 9.43 7.04 16.79
C TYR A 311 10.31 5.95 16.17
N ILE A 312 11.35 5.50 16.87
CA ILE A 312 12.21 4.39 16.43
C ILE A 312 11.37 3.14 16.20
N SER A 313 10.47 2.78 17.12
CA SER A 313 9.56 1.63 16.95
C SER A 313 8.66 1.76 15.72
N LEU A 314 8.08 2.95 15.47
CA LEU A 314 7.27 3.20 14.26
C LEU A 314 8.09 3.08 12.98
N VAL A 315 9.31 3.62 12.96
CA VAL A 315 10.22 3.53 11.82
C VAL A 315 10.68 2.09 11.57
N VAL A 316 10.86 1.27 12.62
CA VAL A 316 11.11 -0.17 12.49
C VAL A 316 9.93 -0.86 11.81
N VAL A 317 8.69 -0.63 12.24
CA VAL A 317 7.50 -1.23 11.62
C VAL A 317 7.35 -0.78 10.15
N TYR A 318 7.54 0.52 9.87
CA TYR A 318 7.55 1.06 8.51
C TYR A 318 8.62 0.40 7.63
N GLY A 319 9.83 0.23 8.18
CA GLY A 319 10.95 -0.41 7.51
C GLY A 319 10.73 -1.88 7.21
N LEU A 320 10.18 -2.65 8.16
CA LEU A 320 9.82 -4.06 7.97
C LEU A 320 8.81 -4.23 6.83
N ILE A 321 7.83 -3.33 6.72
CA ILE A 321 6.86 -3.33 5.61
C ILE A 321 7.53 -2.97 4.29
N CYS A 322 8.42 -1.97 4.25
CA CYS A 322 9.19 -1.64 3.04
C CYS A 322 10.17 -2.75 2.62
N MET A 323 10.72 -3.50 3.58
CA MET A 323 11.54 -4.69 3.31
C MET A 323 10.69 -5.84 2.77
N TYR A 324 9.50 -6.07 3.34
CA TYR A 324 8.54 -7.05 2.83
C TYR A 324 8.14 -6.75 1.38
N THR A 325 7.79 -5.49 1.06
CA THR A 325 7.41 -5.13 -0.32
C THR A 325 8.58 -5.23 -1.28
N LEU A 326 9.80 -4.85 -0.87
CA LEU A 326 10.99 -5.05 -1.69
C LEU A 326 11.26 -6.54 -1.94
N CYS A 327 11.19 -7.39 -0.92
CA CYS A 327 11.32 -8.84 -1.06
C CYS A 327 10.23 -9.42 -1.97
N TRP A 328 8.96 -9.03 -1.80
CA TRP A 328 7.85 -9.47 -2.65
C TRP A 328 8.07 -9.11 -4.12
N MET A 329 8.52 -7.87 -4.41
CA MET A 329 8.81 -7.41 -5.77
C MET A 329 10.03 -8.07 -6.42
N LEU A 330 10.99 -8.54 -5.63
CA LEU A 330 12.18 -9.24 -6.13
C LEU A 330 11.91 -10.75 -6.30
N SER A 331 11.08 -11.34 -5.45
CA SER A 331 10.71 -12.76 -5.49
C SER A 331 9.69 -13.10 -6.57
N ARG A 332 8.79 -12.17 -6.93
CA ARG A 332 7.82 -12.34 -8.03
C ARG A 332 8.27 -11.62 -9.30
N SER A 333 8.11 -12.28 -10.45
CA SER A 333 8.43 -11.73 -11.78
C SER A 333 7.36 -10.75 -12.28
N LEU A 334 7.17 -9.63 -11.58
CA LEU A 334 6.11 -8.63 -11.82
C LEU A 334 6.04 -8.02 -13.23
N LYS A 335 7.05 -8.24 -14.08
CA LYS A 335 7.04 -7.88 -15.51
C LYS A 335 6.17 -8.80 -16.38
N ARG A 336 5.67 -9.91 -15.84
CA ARG A 336 4.71 -10.82 -16.50
C ARG A 336 3.52 -11.04 -15.57
N TYR A 337 2.31 -11.02 -16.12
CA TYR A 337 1.08 -11.40 -15.44
C TYR A 337 0.36 -12.39 -16.34
N SER A 338 0.15 -13.61 -15.84
CA SER A 338 -0.66 -14.65 -16.46
C SER A 338 -1.94 -14.85 -15.66
N PHE A 339 -3.04 -15.08 -16.37
CA PHE A 339 -4.37 -15.26 -15.76
C PHE A 339 -4.63 -16.74 -15.41
N GLU A 340 -3.63 -17.46 -14.86
CA GLU A 340 -3.70 -18.93 -14.76
C GLU A 340 -4.90 -19.41 -13.94
N SER A 341 -5.08 -18.89 -12.73
CA SER A 341 -6.24 -19.22 -11.88
C SER A 341 -7.58 -18.84 -12.51
N ILE A 342 -7.61 -17.83 -13.38
CA ILE A 342 -8.83 -17.38 -14.08
C ILE A 342 -9.07 -18.23 -15.34
N ARG A 343 -8.03 -18.81 -15.95
CA ARG A 343 -8.15 -19.81 -17.03
C ARG A 343 -8.55 -21.20 -16.50
N GLU A 344 -8.26 -21.49 -15.23
CA GLU A 344 -8.75 -22.69 -14.54
C GLU A 344 -10.19 -22.52 -14.04
N GLU A 345 -10.52 -21.37 -13.43
CA GLU A 345 -11.86 -21.07 -12.88
C GLU A 345 -12.88 -20.58 -13.92
N SER A 346 -12.45 -20.26 -15.16
CA SER A 346 -13.38 -19.85 -16.22
C SER A 346 -13.06 -20.52 -17.55
N SER A 347 -14.13 -20.79 -18.32
CA SER A 347 -14.13 -21.36 -19.67
C SER A 347 -13.27 -20.59 -20.70
N TYR A 348 -12.74 -19.41 -20.34
CA TYR A 348 -11.97 -18.52 -21.21
C TYR A 348 -10.47 -18.83 -21.23
N SER A 349 -10.07 -19.86 -21.98
CA SER A 349 -8.66 -20.24 -22.16
C SER A 349 -7.87 -19.33 -23.13
N ASP A 350 -8.50 -18.37 -23.81
CA ASP A 350 -7.86 -17.48 -24.79
C ASP A 350 -7.35 -16.14 -24.21
N ILE A 351 -7.34 -15.99 -22.88
CA ILE A 351 -6.85 -14.74 -22.24
C ILE A 351 -5.33 -14.61 -22.46
N PRO A 352 -4.85 -13.49 -23.04
CA PRO A 352 -3.45 -13.31 -23.38
C PRO A 352 -2.59 -12.89 -22.18
N ASP A 353 -1.38 -13.45 -22.08
CA ASP A 353 -0.36 -13.01 -21.13
C ASP A 353 0.05 -11.55 -21.33
N LEU A 354 0.23 -10.85 -20.22
CA LEU A 354 0.52 -9.42 -20.19
C LEU A 354 1.95 -9.15 -19.73
N LYS A 355 2.53 -8.04 -20.22
CA LYS A 355 3.93 -7.68 -19.98
C LYS A 355 4.10 -6.24 -19.46
N ASN A 356 5.28 -5.97 -18.90
CA ASN A 356 5.80 -4.64 -18.53
C ASN A 356 4.88 -3.85 -17.57
N ASP A 357 4.67 -2.54 -17.78
CA ASP A 357 3.89 -1.67 -16.87
C ASP A 357 2.46 -2.20 -16.66
N PHE A 358 1.84 -2.79 -17.68
CA PHE A 358 0.45 -3.27 -17.62
C PHE A 358 0.31 -4.50 -16.71
N ALA A 359 1.24 -5.45 -16.83
CA ALA A 359 1.35 -6.58 -15.91
C ALA A 359 1.58 -6.14 -14.46
N PHE A 360 2.47 -5.17 -14.25
CA PHE A 360 2.74 -4.63 -12.91
C PHE A 360 1.50 -3.97 -12.29
N MET A 361 0.77 -3.14 -13.05
CA MET A 361 -0.44 -2.48 -12.53
C MET A 361 -1.57 -3.44 -12.21
N LEU A 362 -1.71 -4.56 -12.94
CA LEU A 362 -2.66 -5.62 -12.59
C LEU A 362 -2.22 -6.41 -11.34
N HIS A 363 -0.94 -6.75 -11.20
CA HIS A 363 -0.42 -7.32 -9.93
C HIS A 363 -0.73 -6.41 -8.73
N MET A 364 -0.71 -5.09 -8.89
CA MET A 364 -1.04 -4.16 -7.80
C MET A 364 -2.52 -4.16 -7.41
N ILE A 365 -3.44 -4.27 -8.38
CA ILE A 365 -4.89 -4.35 -8.13
C ILE A 365 -5.29 -5.73 -7.59
N ASP A 366 -4.67 -6.79 -8.08
CA ASP A 366 -4.91 -8.17 -7.62
C ASP A 366 -4.62 -8.34 -6.11
N GLN A 367 -3.71 -7.52 -5.57
CA GLN A 367 -3.39 -7.43 -4.14
C GLN A 367 -4.30 -6.46 -3.36
N TYR A 368 -5.18 -5.72 -4.03
CA TYR A 368 -6.25 -4.91 -3.43
C TYR A 368 -7.56 -5.71 -3.38
N ASP A 369 -8.04 -6.20 -4.52
CA ASP A 369 -9.21 -7.07 -4.64
C ASP A 369 -9.19 -7.84 -5.99
N PRO A 370 -9.14 -9.20 -5.98
CA PRO A 370 -9.10 -10.01 -7.19
C PRO A 370 -10.40 -9.96 -8.03
N LEU A 371 -11.50 -9.40 -7.51
CA LEU A 371 -12.72 -9.21 -8.31
C LEU A 371 -12.50 -8.26 -9.50
N TYR A 372 -11.61 -7.28 -9.34
CA TYR A 372 -11.24 -6.37 -10.44
C TYR A 372 -10.46 -7.08 -11.53
N SER A 373 -9.48 -7.92 -11.19
CA SER A 373 -8.72 -8.70 -12.19
C SER A 373 -9.63 -9.71 -12.91
N LYS A 374 -10.55 -10.38 -12.20
CA LYS A 374 -11.59 -11.25 -12.78
C LYS A 374 -12.50 -10.53 -13.79
N ARG A 375 -13.12 -9.41 -13.40
CA ARG A 375 -14.00 -8.64 -14.31
C ARG A 375 -13.24 -8.03 -15.50
N PHE A 376 -11.99 -7.64 -15.29
CA PHE A 376 -11.15 -7.09 -16.35
C PHE A 376 -10.69 -8.15 -17.36
N ALA A 377 -10.41 -9.38 -16.92
CA ALA A 377 -10.03 -10.50 -17.78
C ALA A 377 -11.06 -10.80 -18.87
N VAL A 378 -12.37 -10.64 -18.57
CA VAL A 378 -13.45 -10.78 -19.54
C VAL A 378 -13.26 -9.83 -20.73
N PHE A 379 -12.79 -8.60 -20.53
CA PHE A 379 -12.54 -7.63 -21.61
C PHE A 379 -11.23 -7.87 -22.38
N LEU A 380 -10.40 -8.82 -21.96
CA LEU A 380 -9.18 -9.24 -22.66
C LEU A 380 -9.37 -10.51 -23.51
N SER A 381 -10.48 -11.23 -23.34
CA SER A 381 -10.78 -12.45 -24.08
C SER A 381 -11.37 -12.15 -25.48
N GLU A 382 -10.86 -12.83 -26.51
CA GLU A 382 -11.43 -12.74 -27.86
C GLU A 382 -12.77 -13.50 -27.96
N VAL A 383 -12.98 -14.52 -27.12
CA VAL A 383 -14.24 -15.29 -27.09
C VAL A 383 -15.40 -14.45 -26.57
N SER A 384 -15.18 -13.65 -25.53
CA SER A 384 -16.22 -12.76 -24.98
C SER A 384 -16.57 -11.63 -25.96
N GLU A 385 -15.59 -11.09 -26.69
CA GLU A 385 -15.80 -10.12 -27.76
C GLU A 385 -16.60 -10.73 -28.93
N ASN A 386 -16.30 -11.98 -29.30
CA ASN A 386 -17.05 -12.71 -30.32
C ASN A 386 -18.49 -13.02 -29.88
N LYS A 387 -18.72 -13.47 -28.63
CA LYS A 387 -20.06 -13.63 -28.04
C LYS A 387 -20.84 -12.30 -28.06
N LEU A 388 -20.20 -11.18 -27.65
CA LEU A 388 -20.81 -9.84 -27.72
C LEU A 388 -21.14 -9.43 -29.16
N ARG A 389 -20.25 -9.71 -30.12
CA ARG A 389 -20.46 -9.40 -31.54
C ARG A 389 -21.63 -10.19 -32.13
N GLN A 390 -21.80 -11.46 -31.75
CA GLN A 390 -22.97 -12.27 -32.14
C GLN A 390 -24.27 -11.71 -31.56
N LEU A 391 -24.31 -11.35 -30.28
CA LEU A 391 -25.50 -10.74 -29.67
C LEU A 391 -25.85 -9.38 -30.29
N ASN A 392 -24.85 -8.53 -30.54
CA ASN A 392 -25.06 -7.27 -31.27
C ASN A 392 -25.56 -7.52 -32.71
N LEU A 393 -25.05 -8.55 -33.40
CA LEU A 393 -25.54 -8.93 -34.73
C LEU A 393 -27.01 -9.36 -34.68
N ASN A 394 -27.41 -10.18 -33.71
CA ASN A 394 -28.79 -10.62 -33.53
C ASN A 394 -29.74 -9.44 -33.23
N ASN A 395 -29.29 -8.49 -32.39
CA ASN A 395 -30.04 -7.26 -32.10
C ASN A 395 -30.17 -6.35 -33.34
N GLU A 396 -29.15 -6.27 -34.20
CA GLU A 396 -29.22 -5.47 -35.43
C GLU A 396 -29.93 -6.17 -36.58
N TRP A 397 -29.96 -7.50 -36.61
CA TRP A 397 -30.42 -8.32 -37.73
C TRP A 397 -31.79 -8.97 -37.45
N THR A 398 -32.77 -8.12 -37.15
CA THR A 398 -34.14 -8.54 -36.84
C THR A 398 -34.84 -9.20 -38.04
N LEU A 399 -35.94 -9.92 -37.74
CA LEU A 399 -36.81 -10.59 -38.70
C LEU A 399 -37.27 -9.71 -39.88
N GLU A 400 -37.37 -8.40 -39.67
CA GLU A 400 -37.73 -7.42 -40.70
C GLU A 400 -36.62 -7.23 -41.76
N LYS A 401 -35.36 -7.09 -41.34
CA LYS A 401 -34.23 -7.01 -42.27
C LYS A 401 -34.00 -8.32 -43.03
N LEU A 402 -34.24 -9.46 -42.38
CA LEU A 402 -34.26 -10.77 -43.04
C LEU A 402 -35.33 -10.83 -44.14
N ARG A 403 -36.57 -10.42 -43.85
CA ARG A 403 -37.64 -10.38 -44.87
C ARG A 403 -37.35 -9.39 -45.99
N GLN A 404 -36.81 -8.21 -45.69
CA GLN A 404 -36.42 -7.23 -46.71
C GLN A 404 -35.41 -7.84 -47.70
N ARG A 405 -34.38 -8.53 -47.18
CA ARG A 405 -33.35 -9.15 -48.02
C ARG A 405 -33.91 -10.32 -48.85
N ASN A 406 -34.77 -11.16 -48.25
CA ASN A 406 -35.46 -12.23 -48.98
C ASN A 406 -36.38 -11.69 -50.09
N HIS A 407 -37.10 -10.59 -49.85
CA HIS A 407 -37.89 -9.92 -50.90
C HIS A 407 -37.01 -9.32 -52.00
N GLN A 408 -35.81 -8.83 -51.65
CA GLN A 408 -34.85 -8.27 -52.60
C GLN A 408 -34.18 -9.34 -53.48
N GLU A 409 -34.05 -10.58 -52.97
CA GLU A 409 -33.64 -11.74 -53.78
C GLU A 409 -34.79 -12.35 -54.58
N LEU A 410 -36.04 -12.29 -54.10
CA LEU A 410 -37.23 -12.73 -54.87
C LEU A 410 -37.64 -11.79 -56.01
N SER A 411 -37.05 -10.59 -56.08
CA SER A 411 -37.36 -9.56 -57.09
C SER A 411 -36.18 -9.27 -58.03
N ARG A 412 -35.18 -10.16 -58.04
CA ARG A 412 -34.06 -10.19 -58.98
C ARG A 412 -34.08 -11.50 -59.76
#